data_AF-A0A0D6L3L7-F1
#
_entry.id   AF-A0A0D6L3L7-F1
#
_cell.length_a   1.000
_cell.length_b   1.000
_cell.length_c   1.000
_cell.angle_alpha   90.00
_cell.angle_beta   90.00
_cell.angle_gamma   90.00
#
_symmetry.space_group_name_H-M   'P 1'
#
loop_
_entity.id
_entity.type
_entity.pdbx_description
1 polymer ?
#
loop_
_entity_poly.entity_id
_entity_poly.type
_entity_poly.pdbx_seq_one_letter_code
_entity_poly.pdbx_strand_id
1 'polypeptide(L)' 'MSCYWVGEVVPLAVTAFLPLVILPALGVLSVKKIAESYLTDTNMMFVTSLMLSVAVEECHLHKRIALKMLTFVGARPQ' A
#
# COMPACT_ATOMS: atom_id res chain seq x y z
N MET A 1 -5.98 -18.51 -10.65
CA MET A 1 -5.51 -17.16 -10.25
C MET A 1 -5.57 -16.17 -11.40
N SER A 2 -5.06 -16.48 -12.61
CA SER A 2 -5.08 -15.53 -13.74
C SER A 2 -6.45 -15.03 -14.18
N CYS A 3 -7.51 -15.86 -14.13
CA CYS A 3 -8.86 -15.41 -14.50
C CYS A 3 -9.44 -14.37 -13.52
N TYR A 4 -9.06 -14.39 -12.24
CA TYR A 4 -9.52 -13.43 -11.23
C TYR A 4 -8.81 -12.08 -11.32
N TRP A 5 -7.54 -12.07 -11.74
CA TRP A 5 -6.78 -10.85 -11.98
C TRP A 5 -7.14 -10.16 -13.30
N VAL A 6 -7.49 -10.92 -14.33
CA VAL A 6 -7.82 -10.36 -15.66
C VAL A 6 -9.30 -9.98 -15.76
N GLY A 7 -10.18 -10.64 -15.01
CA GLY A 7 -11.63 -10.41 -15.10
C GLY A 7 -12.18 -9.25 -14.27
N GLU A 8 -11.37 -8.58 -13.42
CA GLU A 8 -11.80 -7.54 -12.46
C GLU A 8 -13.10 -7.84 -11.69
N VAL A 9 -13.48 -9.13 -11.54
CA VAL A 9 -14.77 -9.52 -10.96
C VAL A 9 -14.84 -9.14 -9.47
N VAL A 10 -13.68 -8.92 -8.83
CA VAL A 10 -13.55 -8.59 -7.41
C VAL A 10 -12.36 -7.63 -7.22
N PRO A 11 -12.43 -6.61 -6.34
CA PRO A 11 -11.33 -5.69 -6.11
C PRO A 11 -10.01 -6.42 -5.83
N LEU A 12 -8.89 -5.91 -6.37
CA LEU A 12 -7.57 -6.54 -6.24
C LEU A 12 -7.25 -6.96 -4.79
N ALA A 13 -7.60 -6.12 -3.82
CA ALA A 13 -7.42 -6.41 -2.41
C ALA A 13 -8.10 -7.72 -1.98
N VAL A 14 -9.34 -7.95 -2.42
CA VAL A 14 -10.11 -9.15 -2.08
C VAL A 14 -9.52 -10.39 -2.74
N THR A 15 -9.04 -10.29 -3.98
CA THR A 15 -8.32 -11.39 -4.63
C THR A 15 -6.99 -11.71 -3.97
N ALA A 16 -6.31 -10.71 -3.40
CA ALA A 16 -5.06 -10.90 -2.66
C ALA A 16 -5.28 -11.60 -1.30
N PHE A 17 -6.43 -11.38 -0.66
CA PHE A 17 -6.84 -12.09 0.57
C PHE A 17 -7.43 -13.49 0.33
N LEU A 18 -7.85 -13.81 -0.90
CA LEU A 18 -8.45 -15.08 -1.26
C LEU A 18 -7.61 -16.33 -0.93
N PRO A 19 -6.28 -16.37 -1.14
CA PRO A 19 -5.42 -17.48 -0.73
C PRO A 19 -5.46 -17.70 0.78
N LEU A 20 -5.61 -16.63 1.57
CA LEU A 20 -5.65 -16.65 3.03
C LEU A 20 -6.88 -17.39 3.56
N VAL A 21 -7.96 -17.46 2.77
CA VAL A 21 -9.20 -18.19 3.11
C VAL A 21 -9.24 -19.58 2.47
N ILE A 22 -8.81 -19.70 1.20
CA ILE A 22 -8.86 -20.96 0.45
C ILE A 22 -7.83 -21.97 0.98
N LEU A 23 -6.59 -21.55 1.25
CA LEU A 23 -5.53 -22.45 1.73
C LEU A 23 -5.83 -23.15 3.07
N PRO A 24 -6.36 -22.47 4.11
CA PRO A 24 -6.77 -23.15 5.35
C PRO A 24 -8.08 -23.93 5.20
N ALA A 25 -9.02 -23.51 4.34
CA ALA A 25 -10.24 -24.27 4.07
C ALA A 25 -9.95 -25.61 3.39
N LEU A 26 -8.86 -25.69 2.61
CA LEU A 26 -8.35 -26.94 2.02
C LEU A 26 -7.44 -27.75 2.97
N GLY A 27 -7.19 -27.29 4.21
CA GLY A 27 -6.47 -28.03 5.24
C GLY A 27 -4.97 -28.25 5.00
N VAL A 28 -4.37 -27.57 4.02
CA VAL A 28 -2.97 -27.81 3.60
C VAL A 28 -1.97 -27.05 4.47
N LEU A 29 -2.31 -25.84 4.93
CA LEU A 29 -1.46 -25.02 5.79
C LEU A 29 -2.24 -24.36 6.93
N SER A 30 -1.62 -24.29 8.10
CA SER A 30 -2.13 -23.53 9.25
C SER A 30 -2.20 -22.04 8.92
N VAL A 31 -3.32 -21.40 9.29
CA VAL A 31 -3.57 -19.95 9.14
C VAL A 31 -2.40 -19.12 9.67
N LYS A 32 -1.75 -19.58 10.75
CA LYS A 32 -0.64 -18.88 11.39
C LYS A 32 0.58 -18.75 10.46
N LYS A 33 0.88 -19.79 9.69
CA LYS A 33 2.02 -19.82 8.76
C LYS A 33 1.76 -19.00 7.49
N ILE A 34 0.49 -18.92 7.07
CA ILE A 34 0.07 -18.08 5.96
C ILE A 34 0.13 -16.60 6.36
N ALA A 35 -0.32 -16.27 7.58
CA ALA A 35 -0.24 -14.91 8.12
C ALA A 35 1.21 -14.42 8.23
N GLU A 36 2.15 -15.28 8.67
CA GLU A 36 3.59 -14.98 8.67
C GLU A 36 4.13 -14.72 7.26
N SER A 37 3.71 -15.49 6.26
CA SER A 37 4.14 -15.28 4.87
C SER A 37 3.51 -14.05 4.22
N TYR A 38 2.37 -13.56 4.73
CA TYR A 38 1.67 -12.39 4.21
C TYR A 38 2.20 -11.09 4.82
N LEU A 39 2.56 -11.11 6.10
CA LEU A 39 3.22 -10.03 6.84
C LEU A 39 4.75 -10.10 6.69
N THR A 40 5.23 -10.31 5.47
CA THR A 40 6.65 -10.20 5.17
C THR A 40 7.13 -8.77 5.31
N ASP A 41 8.43 -8.58 5.63
CA ASP A 41 9.04 -7.27 5.86
C ASP A 41 8.72 -6.26 4.75
N THR A 42 8.71 -6.70 3.49
CA THR A 42 8.40 -5.85 2.32
C THR A 42 6.97 -5.30 2.35
N ASN A 43 5.96 -6.11 2.70
CA ASN A 43 4.58 -5.63 2.79
C ASN A 43 4.43 -4.64 3.95
N MET A 44 5.11 -4.88 5.07
CA MET A 44 5.11 -3.97 6.22
C MET A 44 5.80 -2.63 5.89
N MET A 45 6.89 -2.66 5.10
CA MET A 45 7.53 -1.44 4.57
C MET A 45 6.57 -0.65 3.67
N PHE A 46 5.76 -1.34 2.86
CA PHE A 46 4.77 -0.67 2.01
C PHE A 46 3.71 0.04 2.85
N VAL A 47 3.13 -0.67 3.84
CA VAL A 47 2.13 -0.10 4.77
C VAL A 47 2.71 1.10 5.53
N THR A 48 3.92 0.98 6.06
CA THR A 48 4.57 2.09 6.79
C THR A 48 4.91 3.27 5.87
N SER A 49 5.26 3.04 4.61
CA SER A 49 5.47 4.10 3.62
C SER A 49 4.19 4.87 3.31
N LEU A 50 3.05 4.18 3.21
CA LEU A 50 1.75 4.80 3.02
C LEU A 50 1.33 5.61 4.26
N MET A 51 1.52 5.04 5.45
CA MET A 51 1.30 5.77 6.71
C MET A 51 2.18 7.02 6.82
N LEU A 52 3.45 6.93 6.41
CA LEU A 52 4.36 8.07 6.38
C LEU A 52 3.89 9.13 5.39
N SER A 53 3.41 8.72 4.20
CA SER A 53 2.85 9.63 3.20
C SER A 53 1.66 10.41 3.76
N VAL A 54 0.74 9.74 4.46
CA VAL A 54 -0.41 10.38 5.10
C VAL A 54 0.04 11.33 6.21
N ALA A 55 1.00 10.93 7.05
CA ALA A 55 1.54 11.80 8.09
C ALA A 55 2.18 13.09 7.50
N VAL A 56 2.86 12.98 6.37
CA VAL A 56 3.43 14.12 5.61
C VAL A 56 2.33 15.01 5.03
N GLU A 57 1.20 14.44 4.63
CA GLU A 57 0.03 15.15 4.13
C GLU A 57 -0.66 15.98 5.23
N GLU A 58 -0.91 15.35 6.38
CA GLU A 58 -1.52 15.98 7.58
C GLU A 58 -0.63 17.07 8.17
N CYS A 59 0.69 16.88 8.17
CA CYS A 59 1.65 17.91 8.58
C CYS A 59 1.76 19.07 7.57
N HIS A 60 1.04 19.00 6.43
CA HIS A 60 1.10 19.93 5.30
C HIS A 60 2.53 20.24 4.84
N LEU A 61 3.45 19.29 5.04
CA LEU A 61 4.87 19.49 4.81
C LEU A 61 5.13 19.75 3.32
N HIS A 62 4.38 19.09 2.44
CA HIS A 62 4.37 19.31 1.00
C HIS A 62 4.07 20.78 0.63
N LYS A 63 3.07 21.42 1.28
CA LYS A 63 2.75 22.85 1.06
C LYS A 63 3.87 23.76 1.56
N ARG A 64 4.47 23.45 2.72
CA ARG A 64 5.57 24.25 3.29
C ARG A 64 6.82 24.21 2.41
N ILE A 65 7.12 23.05 1.83
CA ILE A 65 8.23 22.88 0.87
C ILE A 65 7.91 23.60 -0.44
N ALA A 66 6.69 23.48 -0.96
CA ALA A 66 6.26 24.17 -2.18
C ALA A 66 6.35 25.70 -2.04
N LEU A 67 5.87 26.26 -0.93
CA LEU A 67 5.98 27.69 -0.64
C LEU A 67 7.43 28.14 -0.49
N LYS A 68 8.29 27.36 0.19
CA LYS A 68 9.73 27.66 0.28
C LYS A 68 10.41 27.68 -1.09
N MET A 69 10.10 26.69 -1.95
CA MET A 69 10.59 26.64 -3.33
C MET A 69 10.13 27.86 -4.13
N LEU A 70 8.85 28.23 -4.02
CA LEU A 70 8.28 29.42 -4.67
C LEU A 70 8.99 30.71 -4.24
N THR A 71 9.25 30.88 -2.94
CA THR A 71 9.96 32.07 -2.44
C THR A 71 11.45 32.06 -2.84
N PHE A 72 12.07 30.87 -2.95
CA PHE A 72 13.49 30.73 -3.32
C PHE A 72 13.73 31.00 -4.81
N VAL A 73 12.85 30.51 -5.69
CA VAL A 73 12.88 30.80 -7.14
C VAL A 73 12.39 32.22 -7.42
N GLY A 74 11.54 32.78 -6.54
CA GLY A 74 10.98 34.12 -6.67
C GLY A 74 9.78 34.15 -7.63
N ALA A 75 8.88 35.11 -7.41
CA ALA A 75 7.64 35.30 -8.20
C ALA A 75 7.87 35.89 -9.61
N ARG A 76 8.97 35.52 -10.28
CA ARG A 76 9.24 35.93 -11.66
C ARG A 76 9.19 34.71 -12.57
N PRO A 77 8.01 34.38 -13.14
CA PRO A 77 7.96 33.45 -14.24
C PRO A 77 8.76 34.06 -15.42
N GLN A 78 9.68 33.28 -15.99
CA GLN A 78 10.08 33.47 -17.38
C GLN A 78 9.15 32.63 -18.25
#